data_AF-X0Q6U9-F1
#
_entry.id   AF-X0Q6U9-F1
#
_cell.length_a   1.000
_cell.length_b   1.000
_cell.length_c   1.000
_cell.angle_alpha   90.00
_cell.angle_beta   90.00
_cell.angle_gamma   90.00
#
_symmetry.space_group_name_H-M   'P 1'
#
loop_
_entity.id
_entity.type
_entity.pdbx_description
1 polymer ?
#
loop_
_entity_poly.entity_id
_entity_poly.type
_entity_poly.pdbx_seq_one_letter_code
_entity_poly.pdbx_strand_id
1 'polypeptide(L)'
;MVRIGVADVREAYMVDEEVSRMWGWAADLLALNDIGALSGWNESKIYGPVVQGFEAHAVHRVTMRERAHILQSAVRTRLEAAATISRGEYEAGLTHLRDCRSRARDELGTVDVIALPTVPVVAPAIGTKNVTLGTETVSVREALLRNTRAANFSGLPALSIPVATPGGLPAGLQLVGRDEHTVLRAGYQVLDALGVSPERRFGLESNVTPVQPVWSSNAPGEPRCTL
;
A
#
# COMPACT_ATOMS: atom_id res chain seq x y z
N MET A 1 -5.16 19.77 16.83
CA MET A 1 -5.11 19.52 15.37
C MET A 1 -3.95 18.58 15.11
N VAL A 2 -4.07 17.59 14.21
CA VAL A 2 -2.96 16.68 13.90
C VAL A 2 -2.05 17.37 12.89
N ARG A 3 -0.73 17.37 13.11
CA ARG A 3 0.24 17.96 12.18
C ARG A 3 0.51 16.96 11.05
N ILE A 4 0.07 17.32 9.86
CA ILE A 4 0.24 16.50 8.65
C ILE A 4 1.32 17.15 7.80
N GLY A 5 2.40 16.42 7.55
CA GLY A 5 3.46 16.82 6.63
C GLY A 5 3.46 16.00 5.35
N VAL A 6 4.32 16.36 4.41
CA VAL A 6 4.62 15.57 3.21
C VAL A 6 5.87 14.71 3.44
N ALA A 7 5.95 13.58 2.75
CA ALA A 7 7.13 12.72 2.78
C ALA A 7 8.34 13.43 2.17
N ASP A 8 9.52 13.28 2.77
CA ASP A 8 10.82 13.76 2.29
C ASP A 8 11.37 13.02 1.06
N VAL A 9 10.59 12.10 0.49
CA VAL A 9 11.01 11.23 -0.62
C VAL A 9 10.43 11.70 -1.95
N ARG A 10 11.28 12.27 -2.81
CA ARG A 10 10.87 12.73 -4.16
C ARG A 10 10.23 11.62 -5.01
N GLU A 11 10.73 10.38 -4.91
CA GLU A 11 10.21 9.23 -5.68
C GLU A 11 8.71 8.95 -5.39
N ALA A 12 8.21 9.35 -4.21
CA ALA A 12 6.80 9.18 -3.82
C ALA A 12 5.84 10.02 -4.68
N TYR A 13 6.34 11.09 -5.30
CA TYR A 13 5.56 12.01 -6.14
C TYR A 13 5.83 11.83 -7.63
N MET A 14 6.65 10.84 -8.01
CA MET A 14 6.78 10.41 -9.39
C MET A 14 5.56 9.54 -9.73
N VAL A 15 4.49 10.20 -10.17
CA VAL A 15 3.15 9.64 -10.38
C VAL A 15 2.63 9.91 -11.80
N ASP A 16 1.51 9.30 -12.18
CA ASP A 16 0.81 9.65 -13.41
C ASP A 16 0.12 11.02 -13.32
N GLU A 17 -0.43 11.49 -14.45
CA GLU A 17 -1.03 12.82 -14.54
C GLU A 17 -2.26 12.99 -13.62
N GLU A 18 -3.14 11.99 -13.53
CA GLU A 18 -4.35 12.07 -12.71
C GLU A 18 -4.02 12.11 -11.21
N VAL A 19 -3.10 11.25 -10.78
CA VAL A 19 -2.62 11.21 -9.39
C VAL A 19 -1.85 12.49 -9.06
N SER A 20 -1.08 13.05 -10.00
CA SER A 20 -0.38 14.32 -9.83
C SER A 20 -1.36 15.48 -9.60
N ARG A 21 -2.42 15.58 -10.42
CA ARG A 21 -3.46 16.60 -10.27
C ARG A 21 -4.20 16.46 -8.94
N MET A 22 -4.59 15.23 -8.58
CA MET A 22 -5.23 14.95 -7.30
C MET A 22 -4.33 15.37 -6.13
N TRP A 23 -3.05 14.98 -6.18
CA TRP A 23 -2.09 15.28 -5.12
C TRP A 23 -1.87 16.78 -4.95
N GLY A 24 -1.67 17.52 -6.05
CA GLY A 24 -1.49 18.98 -5.99
C GLY A 24 -2.68 19.67 -5.33
N TRP A 25 -3.90 19.32 -5.77
CA TRP A 25 -5.13 19.84 -5.17
C TRP A 25 -5.26 19.49 -3.68
N ALA A 26 -4.99 18.24 -3.30
CA ALA A 26 -5.13 17.80 -1.91
C ALA A 26 -4.08 18.46 -1.00
N ALA A 27 -2.85 18.60 -1.47
CA ALA A 27 -1.77 19.26 -0.74
C ALA A 27 -2.08 20.75 -0.50
N ASP A 28 -2.60 21.45 -1.51
CA ASP A 28 -3.03 22.84 -1.40
C ASP A 28 -4.22 22.99 -0.44
N LEU A 29 -5.24 22.15 -0.58
CA LEU A 29 -6.43 22.16 0.27
C LEU A 29 -6.10 21.96 1.75
N LEU A 30 -5.16 21.05 2.04
CA LEU A 30 -4.73 20.70 3.39
C LEU A 30 -3.60 21.61 3.90
N ALA A 31 -3.13 22.56 3.09
CA ALA A 31 -2.00 23.44 3.37
C ALA A 31 -0.77 22.67 3.89
N LEU A 32 -0.40 21.57 3.22
CA LEU A 32 0.72 20.73 3.62
C LEU A 32 2.06 21.40 3.32
N ASN A 33 2.69 21.96 4.35
CA ASN A 33 3.95 22.71 4.21
C ASN A 33 5.11 22.08 5.01
N ASP A 34 4.81 21.26 6.01
CA ASP A 34 5.83 20.58 6.82
C ASP A 34 6.35 19.33 6.09
N ILE A 35 7.62 19.00 6.31
CA ILE A 35 8.26 17.81 5.77
C ILE A 35 8.52 16.82 6.90
N GLY A 36 8.17 15.55 6.69
CA GLY A 36 8.45 14.46 7.62
C GLY A 36 9.24 13.34 6.95
N ALA A 37 10.10 12.67 7.71
CA ALA A 37 10.89 11.56 7.19
C ALA A 37 10.06 10.28 7.06
N LEU A 38 10.01 9.69 5.87
CA LEU A 38 9.33 8.41 5.65
C LEU A 38 10.34 7.26 5.69
N SER A 39 10.57 6.74 6.90
CA SER A 39 11.55 5.68 7.17
C SER A 39 11.29 4.41 6.35
N GLY A 40 12.38 3.73 5.99
CA GLY A 40 12.32 2.44 5.30
C GLY A 40 12.02 2.53 3.81
N TRP A 41 12.01 3.71 3.19
CA TRP A 41 11.73 3.84 1.76
C TRP A 41 12.69 3.01 0.88
N ASN A 42 14.00 3.17 1.09
CA ASN A 42 15.03 2.47 0.32
C ASN A 42 15.20 1.03 0.81
N GLU A 43 15.20 0.83 2.13
CA GLU A 43 15.33 -0.48 2.74
C GLU A 43 14.18 -1.40 2.33
N SER A 44 12.95 -0.90 2.24
CA SER A 44 11.81 -1.68 1.77
C SER A 44 11.91 -2.09 0.30
N LYS A 45 12.60 -1.30 -0.54
CA LYS A 45 12.88 -1.66 -1.94
C LYS A 45 13.84 -2.85 -2.04
N ILE A 46 14.85 -2.87 -1.17
CA ILE A 46 15.95 -3.83 -1.19
C ILE A 46 15.61 -5.08 -0.39
N TYR A 47 15.30 -4.93 0.90
CA TYR A 47 15.13 -6.02 1.86
C TYR A 47 13.69 -6.50 1.97
N GLY A 48 12.70 -5.67 1.63
CA GLY A 48 11.29 -6.05 1.64
C GLY A 48 11.01 -7.32 0.81
N PRO A 49 11.41 -7.37 -0.48
CA PRO A 49 11.26 -8.57 -1.30
C PRO A 49 12.05 -9.78 -0.80
N VAL A 50 13.18 -9.57 -0.12
CA VAL A 50 14.02 -10.65 0.45
C VAL A 50 13.29 -11.33 1.60
N VAL A 51 12.85 -10.54 2.59
CA VAL A 51 12.11 -11.05 3.76
C VAL A 51 10.79 -11.69 3.32
N GLN A 52 9.97 -10.96 2.57
CA GLN A 52 8.68 -11.46 2.09
C GLN A 52 8.84 -12.70 1.21
N GLY A 53 9.82 -12.68 0.29
CA GLY A 53 10.06 -13.78 -0.64
C GLY A 53 10.47 -15.06 0.08
N PHE A 54 11.43 -14.96 0.99
CA PHE A 54 11.92 -16.10 1.77
C PHE A 54 10.78 -16.76 2.58
N GLU A 55 9.98 -15.95 3.28
CA GLU A 55 8.83 -16.42 4.05
C GLU A 55 7.74 -17.02 3.15
N ALA A 56 7.40 -16.37 2.04
CA ALA A 56 6.41 -16.86 1.09
C ALA A 56 6.82 -18.22 0.48
N HIS A 57 8.08 -18.36 0.08
CA HIS A 57 8.61 -19.64 -0.40
C HIS A 57 8.54 -20.71 0.69
N ALA A 58 8.93 -20.40 1.93
CA ALA A 58 8.87 -21.35 3.04
C ALA A 58 7.44 -21.87 3.29
N VAL A 59 6.44 -20.98 3.24
CA VAL A 59 5.01 -21.33 3.36
C VAL A 59 4.54 -22.19 2.19
N HIS A 60 4.97 -21.89 0.96
CA HIS A 60 4.48 -22.54 -0.26
C HIS A 60 5.35 -23.68 -0.81
N ARG A 61 6.45 -24.06 -0.13
CA ARG A 61 7.44 -25.04 -0.62
C ARG A 61 6.85 -26.40 -1.00
N VAL A 62 5.82 -26.88 -0.29
CA VAL A 62 5.16 -28.16 -0.58
C VAL A 62 4.35 -28.06 -1.87
N THR A 63 3.55 -27.00 -2.01
CA THR A 63 2.80 -26.72 -3.24
C THR A 63 3.73 -26.55 -4.43
N MET A 64 4.86 -25.85 -4.25
CA MET A 64 5.89 -25.70 -5.28
C MET A 64 6.50 -27.04 -5.69
N ARG A 65 6.75 -27.96 -4.76
CA ARG A 65 7.32 -29.28 -5.06
C ARG A 65 6.32 -30.23 -5.73
N GLU A 66 5.08 -30.25 -5.27
CA GLU A 66 4.12 -31.31 -5.60
C GLU A 66 3.07 -30.87 -6.63
N ARG A 67 2.74 -29.57 -6.67
CA ARG A 67 1.57 -29.04 -7.40
C ARG A 67 1.84 -27.68 -8.06
N ALA A 68 3.07 -27.41 -8.52
CA ALA A 68 3.43 -26.10 -9.09
C ALA A 68 2.53 -25.65 -10.26
N HIS A 69 1.91 -26.58 -11.00
CA HIS A 69 1.03 -26.28 -12.13
C HIS A 69 -0.28 -25.58 -11.75
N ILE A 70 -0.71 -25.65 -10.49
CA ILE A 70 -1.92 -24.94 -10.02
C ILE A 70 -1.64 -23.46 -9.75
N LEU A 71 -0.37 -23.08 -9.65
CA LEU A 71 0.03 -21.70 -9.41
C LEU A 71 0.00 -20.92 -10.72
N GLN A 72 -0.53 -19.70 -10.66
CA GLN A 72 -0.39 -18.76 -11.76
C GLN A 72 1.10 -18.58 -12.10
N SER A 73 1.43 -18.51 -13.38
CA SER A 73 2.82 -18.44 -13.86
C SER A 73 3.63 -17.34 -13.17
N ALA A 74 3.08 -16.13 -13.06
CA ALA A 74 3.74 -15.01 -12.39
C ALA A 74 3.98 -15.22 -10.89
N VAL A 75 3.13 -15.99 -10.20
CA VAL A 75 3.33 -16.35 -8.78
C VAL A 75 4.42 -17.40 -8.68
N ARG A 76 4.35 -18.43 -9.52
CA ARG A 76 5.35 -19.50 -9.60
C ARG A 76 6.75 -18.95 -9.84
N THR A 77 6.94 -18.10 -10.86
CA THR A 77 8.24 -17.47 -11.16
C THR A 77 8.82 -16.71 -9.96
N ARG A 78 7.98 -16.00 -9.19
CA ARG A 78 8.43 -15.27 -8.00
C ARG A 78 8.83 -16.21 -6.86
N LEU A 79 8.08 -17.30 -6.66
CA LEU A 79 8.43 -18.30 -5.64
C LEU A 79 9.70 -19.08 -6.03
N GLU A 80 9.92 -19.35 -7.33
CA GLU A 80 11.16 -19.94 -7.84
C GLU A 80 12.36 -19.02 -7.61
N ALA A 81 12.22 -17.72 -7.91
CA ALA A 81 13.24 -16.73 -7.59
C ALA A 81 13.47 -16.61 -6.07
N ALA A 82 12.41 -16.65 -5.27
CA ALA A 82 12.54 -16.61 -3.81
C ALA A 82 13.22 -17.85 -3.21
N ALA A 83 13.16 -19.00 -3.89
CA ALA A 83 13.84 -20.22 -3.46
C ALA A 83 15.38 -20.09 -3.45
N THR A 84 15.93 -19.11 -4.18
CA THR A 84 17.38 -18.85 -4.22
C THR A 84 17.86 -17.92 -3.10
N ILE A 85 16.94 -17.32 -2.33
CA ILE A 85 17.29 -16.44 -1.22
C ILE A 85 17.90 -17.28 -0.11
N SER A 86 19.13 -16.96 0.27
CA SER A 86 19.83 -17.64 1.35
C SER A 86 19.30 -17.22 2.72
N ARG A 87 19.52 -18.08 3.72
CA ARG A 87 19.25 -17.74 5.12
C ARG A 87 20.03 -16.50 5.57
N GLY A 88 21.26 -16.31 5.09
CA GLY A 88 22.07 -15.14 5.43
C GLY A 88 21.48 -13.83 4.90
N GLU A 89 20.98 -13.82 3.66
CA GLU A 89 20.27 -12.66 3.10
C GLU A 89 18.98 -12.37 3.86
N TYR A 90 18.23 -13.40 4.22
CA TYR A 90 17.02 -13.26 5.04
C TYR A 90 17.33 -12.66 6.42
N GLU A 91 18.35 -13.17 7.11
CA GLU A 91 18.77 -12.68 8.43
C GLU A 91 19.27 -11.22 8.36
N ALA A 92 20.02 -10.86 7.32
CA ALA A 92 20.41 -9.47 7.07
C ALA A 92 19.18 -8.57 6.82
N GLY A 93 18.22 -9.03 6.01
CA GLY A 93 16.98 -8.31 5.77
C GLY A 93 16.15 -8.11 7.04
N LEU A 94 16.09 -9.10 7.93
CA LEU A 94 15.42 -8.98 9.23
C LEU A 94 16.11 -7.97 10.15
N THR A 95 17.44 -7.89 10.13
CA THR A 95 18.18 -6.86 10.88
C THR A 95 17.77 -5.47 10.42
N HIS A 96 17.80 -5.19 9.11
CA HIS A 96 17.37 -3.90 8.57
C HIS A 96 15.90 -3.60 8.84
N LEU A 97 15.02 -4.60 8.82
CA LEU A 97 13.60 -4.44 9.16
C LEU A 97 13.43 -4.02 10.62
N ARG A 98 14.12 -4.68 11.56
CA ARG A 98 14.07 -4.37 12.99
C ARG A 98 14.63 -3.00 13.29
N ASP A 99 15.77 -2.66 12.68
CA ASP A 99 16.42 -1.36 12.83
C ASP A 99 15.54 -0.24 12.29
N CYS A 100 14.89 -0.44 11.13
CA CYS A 100 13.92 0.53 10.62
C CYS A 100 12.74 0.71 11.56
N ARG A 101 12.17 -0.38 12.10
CA ARG A 101 11.02 -0.33 12.99
C ARG A 101 11.34 0.34 14.33
N SER A 102 12.55 0.18 14.85
CA SER A 102 12.94 0.78 16.13
C SER A 102 13.09 2.29 16.04
N ARG A 103 13.45 2.84 14.88
CA ARG A 103 13.65 4.29 14.64
C ARG A 103 12.47 5.00 13.98
N ALA A 104 11.61 4.28 13.24
CA ALA A 104 10.61 4.89 12.34
C ALA A 104 9.62 5.85 13.03
N ARG A 105 9.16 5.53 14.24
CA ARG A 105 8.22 6.39 14.99
C ARG A 105 8.83 7.74 15.34
N ASP A 106 10.10 7.74 15.72
CA ASP A 106 10.79 8.93 16.20
C ASP A 106 11.25 9.82 15.03
N GLU A 107 11.53 9.21 13.88
CA GLU A 107 11.95 9.90 12.65
C GLU A 107 10.86 10.73 11.97
N LEU A 108 9.59 10.49 12.29
CA LEU A 108 8.50 11.40 11.92
C LEU A 108 8.78 12.84 12.40
N GLY A 109 9.59 13.01 13.45
CA GLY A 109 10.12 14.29 13.88
C GLY A 109 9.02 15.25 14.35
N THR A 110 8.88 16.37 13.66
CA THR A 110 7.94 17.44 14.01
C THR A 110 6.53 17.21 13.47
N VAL A 111 6.30 16.20 12.65
CA VAL A 111 4.95 15.86 12.14
C VAL A 111 4.39 14.65 12.86
N ASP A 112 3.08 14.58 12.98
CA ASP A 112 2.40 13.44 13.61
C ASP A 112 2.03 12.36 12.58
N VAL A 113 1.81 12.80 11.33
CA VAL A 113 1.41 11.99 10.17
C VAL A 113 2.08 12.54 8.91
N ILE A 114 2.50 11.64 8.02
CA ILE A 114 2.97 11.93 6.67
C ILE A 114 1.86 11.62 5.68
N ALA A 115 1.55 12.57 4.81
CA ALA A 115 0.67 12.39 3.66
C ALA A 115 1.48 12.19 2.38
N LEU A 116 0.99 11.31 1.51
CA LEU A 116 1.51 11.05 0.16
C LEU A 116 0.45 10.35 -0.70
N PRO A 117 0.59 10.30 -2.03
CA PRO A 117 -0.24 9.42 -2.85
C PRO A 117 -0.11 7.95 -2.39
N THR A 118 -1.21 7.22 -2.29
CA THR A 118 -1.19 5.80 -1.88
C THR A 118 -0.52 4.92 -2.92
N VAL A 119 -0.89 5.12 -4.18
CA VAL A 119 -0.28 4.47 -5.34
C VAL A 119 -0.04 5.53 -6.41
N PRO A 120 0.99 5.37 -7.26
CA PRO A 120 1.41 6.40 -8.20
C PRO A 120 0.62 6.41 -9.51
N VAL A 121 -0.35 5.49 -9.68
CA VAL A 121 -1.21 5.43 -10.87
C VAL A 121 -2.67 5.23 -10.47
N VAL A 122 -3.59 5.77 -11.27
CA VAL A 122 -4.99 5.31 -11.26
C VAL A 122 -5.08 3.86 -11.75
N ALA A 123 -6.25 3.24 -11.60
CA ALA A 123 -6.44 1.83 -11.97
C ALA A 123 -6.02 1.57 -13.44
N PRO A 124 -4.95 0.81 -13.69
CA PRO A 124 -4.51 0.52 -15.05
C PRO A 124 -5.48 -0.45 -15.73
N ALA A 125 -5.58 -0.35 -17.06
CA ALA A 125 -6.35 -1.32 -17.84
C ALA A 125 -5.86 -2.76 -17.58
N ILE A 126 -6.79 -3.72 -17.62
CA ILE A 126 -6.47 -5.13 -17.48
C ILE A 126 -5.49 -5.54 -18.59
N GLY A 127 -4.40 -6.21 -18.20
CA GLY A 127 -3.38 -6.67 -19.14
C GLY A 127 -2.18 -5.73 -19.28
N THR A 128 -2.28 -4.47 -18.83
CA THR A 128 -1.17 -3.52 -18.81
C THR A 128 0.01 -4.09 -18.02
N LYS A 129 1.20 -4.06 -18.62
CA LYS A 129 2.43 -4.59 -18.00
C LYS A 129 3.29 -3.50 -17.39
N ASN A 130 3.36 -2.35 -18.05
CA ASN A 130 4.17 -1.21 -17.66
C ASN A 130 3.34 0.07 -17.67
N VAL A 131 3.74 1.03 -16.84
CA VAL A 131 3.16 2.37 -16.74
C VAL A 131 4.28 3.40 -16.72
N THR A 132 3.96 4.62 -17.12
CA THR A 132 4.90 5.74 -17.13
C THR A 132 4.65 6.64 -15.94
N LEU A 133 5.69 6.88 -15.14
CA LEU A 133 5.69 7.71 -13.94
C LEU A 133 6.69 8.85 -14.15
N GLY A 134 6.21 10.04 -14.52
CA GLY A 134 7.08 11.11 -15.02
C GLY A 134 7.89 10.66 -16.24
N THR A 135 9.21 10.57 -16.11
CA THR A 135 10.12 10.15 -17.19
C THR A 135 10.47 8.65 -17.15
N GLU A 136 10.01 7.92 -16.14
CA GLU A 136 10.37 6.51 -15.95
C GLU A 136 9.25 5.58 -16.43
N THR A 137 9.60 4.49 -17.11
CA THR A 137 8.69 3.38 -17.38
C THR A 137 9.00 2.25 -16.40
N VAL A 138 8.02 1.86 -15.60
CA VAL A 138 8.14 0.79 -14.60
C VAL A 138 7.05 -0.25 -14.78
N SER A 139 7.25 -1.45 -14.20
CA SER A 139 6.20 -2.45 -14.20
C SER A 139 5.00 -1.99 -13.37
N VAL A 140 3.78 -2.40 -13.76
CA VAL A 140 2.56 -2.12 -12.98
C VAL A 140 2.70 -2.60 -11.53
N ARG A 141 3.32 -3.77 -11.30
CA ARG A 141 3.54 -4.28 -9.95
C ARG A 141 4.45 -3.36 -9.13
N GLU A 142 5.52 -2.87 -9.73
CA GLU A 142 6.42 -1.94 -9.05
C GLU A 142 5.71 -0.64 -8.69
N ALA A 143 4.98 -0.06 -9.65
CA ALA A 143 4.18 1.13 -9.43
C ALA A 143 3.21 0.95 -8.25
N LEU A 144 2.37 -0.09 -8.27
CA LEU A 144 1.34 -0.34 -7.25
C LEU A 144 1.89 -0.61 -5.84
N LEU A 145 3.17 -0.99 -5.69
CA LEU A 145 3.78 -1.30 -4.39
C LEU A 145 4.70 -0.19 -3.87
N ARG A 146 5.08 0.78 -4.70
CA ARG A 146 6.16 1.75 -4.41
C ARG A 146 5.93 2.55 -3.12
N ASN A 147 4.75 3.14 -2.95
CA ASN A 147 4.50 4.07 -1.85
C ASN A 147 3.99 3.36 -0.59
N THR A 148 3.38 2.17 -0.73
CA THR A 148 2.81 1.40 0.38
C THR A 148 3.85 0.54 1.09
N ARG A 149 4.92 0.09 0.39
CA ARG A 149 5.96 -0.75 0.99
C ARG A 149 6.69 -0.09 2.16
N ALA A 150 6.83 1.24 2.18
CA ALA A 150 7.54 1.94 3.24
C ALA A 150 6.82 1.77 4.58
N ALA A 151 5.51 1.96 4.63
CA ALA A 151 4.69 1.73 5.83
C ALA A 151 4.72 0.25 6.27
N ASN A 152 4.62 -0.69 5.32
CA ASN A 152 4.71 -2.13 5.61
C ASN A 152 6.05 -2.50 6.28
N PHE A 153 7.14 -1.92 5.79
CA PHE A 153 8.49 -2.20 6.29
C PHE A 153 8.74 -1.53 7.64
N SER A 154 8.44 -0.23 7.75
CA SER A 154 8.61 0.56 8.97
C SER A 154 7.65 0.17 10.10
N GLY A 155 6.57 -0.55 9.78
CA GLY A 155 5.56 -0.97 10.75
C GLY A 155 4.69 0.17 11.27
N LEU A 156 4.76 1.35 10.65
CA LEU A 156 3.92 2.48 10.98
C LEU A 156 2.48 2.25 10.49
N PRO A 157 1.46 2.56 11.29
CA PRO A 157 0.07 2.56 10.83
C PRO A 157 -0.14 3.46 9.61
N ALA A 158 -0.94 2.96 8.66
CA ALA A 158 -1.27 3.68 7.44
C ALA A 158 -2.77 3.61 7.12
N LEU A 159 -3.32 4.70 6.59
CA LEU A 159 -4.71 4.83 6.12
C LEU A 159 -4.71 5.36 4.69
N SER A 160 -5.51 4.76 3.80
CA SER A 160 -5.74 5.29 2.45
C SER A 160 -7.16 5.87 2.35
N ILE A 161 -7.24 7.12 1.90
CA ILE A 161 -8.49 7.86 1.73
C ILE A 161 -8.74 8.03 0.23
N PRO A 162 -9.88 7.56 -0.30
CA PRO A 162 -10.19 7.75 -1.71
C PRO A 162 -10.50 9.22 -2.00
N VAL A 163 -9.89 9.74 -3.06
CA VAL A 163 -10.07 11.10 -3.57
C VAL A 163 -10.50 10.99 -5.03
N ALA A 164 -11.55 11.71 -5.41
CA ALA A 164 -12.01 11.77 -6.78
C ALA A 164 -10.98 12.44 -7.68
N THR A 165 -10.83 11.97 -8.92
CA THR A 165 -10.00 12.60 -9.94
C THR A 165 -10.86 13.13 -11.08
N PRO A 166 -10.38 14.12 -11.87
CA PRO A 166 -11.07 14.58 -13.07
C PRO A 166 -11.33 13.47 -14.09
N GLY A 167 -10.45 12.47 -14.17
CA GLY A 167 -10.58 11.32 -15.07
C GLY A 167 -11.60 10.26 -14.65
N GLY A 168 -12.30 10.44 -13.52
CA GLY A 168 -13.38 9.56 -13.06
C GLY A 168 -12.95 8.29 -12.32
N LEU A 169 -11.66 7.91 -12.38
CA LEU A 169 -11.09 6.85 -11.54
C LEU A 169 -10.57 7.43 -10.22
N PRO A 170 -10.86 6.83 -9.05
CA PRO A 170 -10.36 7.35 -7.79
C PRO A 170 -8.84 7.19 -7.66
N ALA A 171 -8.21 8.13 -6.95
CA ALA A 171 -6.84 8.03 -6.48
C ALA A 171 -6.81 8.04 -4.95
N GLY A 172 -5.82 7.40 -4.33
CA GLY A 172 -5.73 7.32 -2.87
C GLY A 172 -4.78 8.37 -2.28
N LEU A 173 -5.19 9.03 -1.20
CA LEU A 173 -4.32 9.80 -0.32
C LEU A 173 -3.96 8.93 0.89
N GLN A 174 -2.69 8.56 1.02
CA GLN A 174 -2.19 7.77 2.13
C GLN A 174 -1.72 8.67 3.27
N LEU A 175 -2.06 8.30 4.49
CA LEU A 175 -1.60 8.87 5.75
C LEU A 175 -0.81 7.80 6.49
N VAL A 176 0.47 8.06 6.79
CA VAL A 176 1.34 7.16 7.57
C VAL A 176 1.74 7.89 8.84
N GLY A 177 1.48 7.30 10.01
CA GLY A 177 1.69 8.01 11.27
C GLY A 177 2.19 7.12 12.39
N ARG A 178 2.42 7.74 13.55
CA ARG A 178 2.98 7.04 14.72
C ARG A 178 2.06 5.94 15.26
N ASP A 179 0.78 6.19 15.38
CA ASP A 179 -0.19 5.28 15.97
C ASP A 179 -1.54 5.39 15.26
N GLU A 180 -2.34 4.34 15.36
CA GLU A 180 -3.62 4.19 14.68
C GLU A 180 -4.59 5.31 15.04
N HIS A 181 -4.63 5.70 16.33
CA HIS A 181 -5.53 6.76 16.79
C HIS A 181 -5.18 8.11 16.16
N THR A 182 -3.89 8.45 16.09
CA THR A 182 -3.40 9.66 15.43
C THR A 182 -3.68 9.65 13.93
N VAL A 183 -3.47 8.51 13.25
CA VAL A 183 -3.77 8.34 11.83
C VAL A 183 -5.26 8.48 11.55
N LEU A 184 -6.14 7.88 12.36
CA LEU A 184 -7.59 7.99 12.21
C LEU A 184 -8.09 9.42 12.45
N ARG A 185 -7.52 10.13 13.43
CA ARG A 185 -7.82 11.56 13.66
C ARG A 185 -7.38 12.43 12.50
N ALA A 186 -6.20 12.18 11.92
CA ALA A 186 -5.78 12.84 10.69
C ALA A 186 -6.72 12.52 9.53
N GLY A 187 -7.17 11.27 9.42
CA GLY A 187 -8.15 10.87 8.42
C GLY A 187 -9.47 11.63 8.53
N TYR A 188 -9.98 11.81 9.75
CA TYR A 188 -11.15 12.65 9.99
C TYR A 188 -10.90 14.11 9.57
N GLN A 189 -9.75 14.69 9.92
CA GLN A 189 -9.37 16.06 9.52
C GLN A 189 -9.30 16.20 7.98
N VAL A 190 -8.81 15.18 7.28
CA VAL A 190 -8.81 15.16 5.81
C VAL A 190 -10.23 15.07 5.26
N LEU A 191 -11.08 14.17 5.77
CA LEU A 191 -12.46 14.03 5.31
C LEU A 191 -13.28 15.32 5.52
N ASP A 192 -13.09 16.00 6.65
CA ASP A 192 -13.72 17.29 6.95
C ASP A 192 -13.29 18.36 5.94
N ALA A 193 -11.98 18.46 5.65
CA ALA A 193 -11.46 19.38 4.63
C ALA A 193 -11.97 19.06 3.21
N LEU A 194 -12.17 17.78 2.89
CA LEU A 194 -12.80 17.34 1.63
C LEU A 194 -14.31 17.61 1.58
N GLY A 195 -14.92 18.09 2.67
CA GLY A 195 -16.36 18.32 2.78
C GLY A 195 -17.18 17.02 2.78
N VAL A 196 -16.58 15.90 3.17
CA VAL A 196 -17.24 14.59 3.28
C VAL A 196 -17.85 14.49 4.68
N SER A 197 -19.18 14.53 4.78
CA SER A 197 -19.88 14.31 6.05
C SER A 197 -20.38 12.87 6.18
N PRO A 198 -20.37 12.27 7.39
CA PRO A 198 -20.99 10.96 7.63
C PRO A 198 -22.48 10.92 7.31
N GLU A 199 -23.15 12.08 7.38
CA GLU A 199 -24.58 12.23 7.13
C GLU A 199 -24.92 12.35 5.65
N ARG A 200 -23.93 12.67 4.79
CA ARG A 200 -24.06 12.47 3.35
C ARG A 200 -24.07 10.97 3.08
N ARG A 201 -25.26 10.37 3.13
CA ARG A 201 -25.53 9.15 2.37
C ARG A 201 -25.16 9.47 0.93
N PHE A 202 -24.08 8.87 0.43
CA PHE A 202 -23.89 8.81 -1.01
C PHE A 202 -25.19 8.22 -1.56
N GLY A 203 -25.92 8.98 -2.38
CA GLY A 203 -27.08 8.51 -3.14
C GLY A 203 -26.68 7.49 -4.20
N LEU A 204 -25.80 6.56 -3.84
CA LEU A 204 -25.54 5.35 -4.58
C LEU A 204 -26.69 4.42 -4.22
N GLU A 205 -27.78 4.51 -4.97
CA GLU A 205 -28.51 3.28 -5.28
C GLU A 205 -27.45 2.32 -5.83
N SER A 206 -27.06 1.34 -5.03
CA SER A 206 -26.09 0.37 -5.48
C SER A 206 -26.76 -0.43 -6.59
N ASN A 207 -26.36 -0.20 -7.85
CA ASN A 207 -26.68 -1.13 -8.94
C ASN A 207 -26.01 -2.50 -8.75
N VAL A 208 -25.17 -2.63 -7.72
CA VAL A 208 -24.65 -3.90 -7.22
C VAL A 208 -25.80 -4.63 -6.54
N THR A 209 -26.36 -5.61 -7.23
CA THR A 209 -27.17 -6.64 -6.56
C THR A 209 -26.31 -7.26 -5.47
N PRO A 210 -26.75 -7.30 -4.20
CA PRO A 210 -25.99 -7.96 -3.14
C PRO A 210 -25.67 -9.39 -3.57
N VAL A 211 -24.39 -9.66 -3.84
CA VAL A 211 -23.95 -11.02 -4.16
C VAL A 211 -24.10 -11.81 -2.87
N GLN A 212 -24.99 -12.80 -2.87
CA GLN A 212 -25.08 -13.77 -1.78
C GLN A 212 -23.69 -14.38 -1.59
N PRO A 213 -23.07 -14.31 -0.40
CA PRO A 213 -21.75 -14.88 -0.20
C PRO A 213 -21.79 -16.37 -0.52
N VAL A 214 -20.88 -16.85 -1.38
CA VAL A 214 -20.88 -18.25 -1.87
C VAL A 214 -20.86 -19.28 -0.73
N TRP A 215 -20.33 -18.89 0.44
CA TRP A 215 -20.27 -19.71 1.65
C TRP A 215 -21.59 -19.80 2.45
N SER A 216 -22.66 -19.09 2.06
CA SER A 216 -23.99 -19.21 2.69
C SER A 216 -24.80 -20.40 2.17
N SER A 217 -24.28 -21.14 1.18
CA SER A 217 -24.90 -22.38 0.73
C SER A 217 -24.57 -23.51 1.72
N ASN A 218 -25.56 -23.86 2.54
CA ASN A 218 -25.56 -25.12 3.29
C ASN A 218 -25.67 -26.29 2.30
N ALA A 219 -24.57 -26.62 1.62
CA ALA A 219 -24.43 -27.89 0.94
C ALA A 219 -24.14 -28.97 1.99
N PRO A 220 -25.00 -30.00 2.15
CA PRO A 220 -24.72 -31.07 3.09
C PRO A 220 -23.55 -31.92 2.58
N GLY A 221 -22.37 -31.75 3.16
CA GLY A 221 -21.24 -32.66 2.91
C GLY A 221 -19.80 -32.11 2.99
N GLU A 222 -19.57 -30.81 3.18
CA GLU A 222 -18.19 -30.30 3.22
C GLU A 222 -17.52 -30.40 4.61
N PRO A 223 -16.24 -30.83 4.66
CA PRO A 223 -15.51 -30.99 5.91
C PRO A 223 -15.25 -29.63 6.57
N ARG A 224 -15.67 -29.50 7.84
CA ARG A 224 -15.41 -28.33 8.66
C ARG A 224 -13.90 -28.20 8.89
N CYS A 225 -13.29 -27.11 8.44
CA CYS A 225 -12.01 -26.66 8.97
C CYS A 225 -12.19 -26.31 10.45
N THR A 226 -11.79 -27.23 11.33
CA THR A 226 -11.57 -26.93 12.74
C THR A 226 -10.21 -26.26 12.88
N LEU A 227 -10.20 -25.05 13.43
CA LEU A 227 -9.01 -24.41 14.00
C LEU A 227 -8.47 -25.25 15.16
#